data_AF-A0A0B6WYG4-F1
#
_entry.id   AF-A0A0B6WYG4-F1
#
_cell.length_a   1.000
_cell.length_b   1.000
_cell.length_c   1.000
_cell.angle_alpha   90.00
_cell.angle_beta   90.00
_cell.angle_gamma   90.00
#
_symmetry.space_group_name_H-M   'P 1'
#
loop_
_entity.id
_entity.type
_entity.pdbx_description
1 polymer ?
#
loop_
_entity_poly.entity_id
_entity_poly.type
_entity_poly.pdbx_seq_one_letter_code
_entity_poly.pdbx_strand_id
1 'polypeptide(L)' 'MKRREELNQLREMTDEQLREEAARLKESLFRLRFKLALGELDAVKRIRQEKKTLARVQTLLRERELKRQKSAA' A
#
# COMPACT_ATOMS: atom_id res chain seq x y z
N MET A 1 -7.53 16.40 -3.08
CA MET A 1 -8.42 15.53 -3.87
C MET A 1 -7.83 14.12 -4.02
N LYS A 2 -6.74 13.90 -4.79
CA LYS A 2 -6.20 12.55 -5.11
C LYS A 2 -6.09 11.53 -3.96
N ARG A 3 -5.65 11.93 -2.76
CA ARG A 3 -5.47 11.00 -1.62
C ARG A 3 -6.78 10.35 -1.15
N ARG A 4 -7.91 11.05 -1.26
CA ARG A 4 -9.21 10.56 -0.77
C ARG A 4 -9.84 9.57 -1.76
N GLU A 5 -9.70 9.86 -3.04
CA GLU A 5 -10.07 8.95 -4.14
C GLU A 5 -9.27 7.65 -4.07
N GLU A 6 -7.95 7.73 -3.88
CA GLU A 6 -7.06 6.58 -3.76
C GLU A 6 -7.44 5.68 -2.56
N LEU A 7 -7.87 6.27 -1.44
CA LEU A 7 -8.38 5.53 -0.27
C LEU A 7 -9.74 4.86 -0.53
N ASN A 8 -10.62 5.50 -1.30
CA ASN A 8 -11.91 4.91 -1.66
C ASN A 8 -11.71 3.73 -2.62
N GLN A 9 -10.83 3.87 -3.62
CA GLN A 9 -10.48 2.78 -4.53
C GLN A 9 -9.92 1.56 -3.79
N LEU A 10 -9.00 1.78 -2.84
CA LEU A 10 -8.48 0.70 -2.00
C LEU A 10 -9.56 0.04 -1.12
N ARG A 11 -10.63 0.76 -0.76
CA ARG A 11 -11.75 0.19 0.00
C ARG A 11 -12.70 -0.63 -0.87
N GLU A 12 -12.80 -0.30 -2.15
CA GLU A 12 -13.64 -1.00 -3.14
C GLU A 12 -12.98 -2.30 -3.65
N MET A 13 -11.65 -2.40 -3.60
CA MET A 13 -10.89 -3.59 -3.99
C MET A 13 -11.18 -4.81 -3.11
N THR A 14 -11.09 -6.02 -3.68
CA THR A 14 -11.18 -7.28 -2.93
C THR A 14 -9.92 -7.55 -2.09
N ASP A 15 -9.99 -8.50 -1.15
CA ASP A 15 -8.83 -8.85 -0.31
C ASP A 15 -7.65 -9.40 -1.15
N GLU A 16 -7.95 -10.12 -2.23
CA GLU A 16 -6.96 -10.63 -3.18
C GLU A 16 -6.29 -9.49 -3.96
N GLN A 17 -7.09 -8.57 -4.52
CA GLN A 17 -6.58 -7.39 -5.21
C GLN A 17 -5.72 -6.51 -4.30
N LEU A 18 -6.09 -6.36 -3.03
CA LEU A 18 -5.27 -5.64 -2.05
C LEU A 18 -3.94 -6.35 -1.76
N ARG A 19 -3.91 -7.68 -1.74
CA ARG A 19 -2.66 -8.44 -1.57
C ARG A 19 -1.76 -8.32 -2.79
N GLU A 20 -2.32 -8.37 -3.99
CA GLU A 20 -1.59 -8.16 -5.24
C GLU A 20 -1.02 -6.74 -5.33
N GLU A 21 -1.82 -5.72 -5.01
CA GLU A 21 -1.37 -4.33 -4.97
C GLU A 21 -0.25 -4.14 -3.92
N ALA A 22 -0.36 -4.78 -2.75
CA ALA A 22 0.71 -4.77 -1.76
C ALA A 22 2.00 -5.44 -2.28
N ALA A 23 1.90 -6.51 -3.07
CA ALA A 23 3.06 -7.14 -3.69
C ALA A 23 3.70 -6.21 -4.74
N ARG A 24 2.89 -5.58 -5.59
CA ARG A 24 3.34 -4.60 -6.59
C ARG A 24 4.06 -3.42 -5.94
N LEU A 25 3.50 -2.88 -4.86
CA LEU A 25 4.10 -1.77 -4.10
C LEU A 25 5.44 -2.17 -3.46
N LYS A 26 5.57 -3.40 -2.95
CA LYS A 26 6.86 -3.90 -2.42
C LYS A 26 7.93 -3.97 -3.51
N GLU A 27 7.56 -4.44 -4.70
CA GLU A 27 8.47 -4.51 -5.85
C GLU A 27 8.88 -3.11 -6.34
N SER A 28 7.92 -2.18 -6.40
CA SER A 28 8.22 -0.77 -6.72
C SER A 28 9.17 -0.14 -5.70
N LEU A 29 8.95 -0.39 -4.41
CA LEU A 29 9.84 0.05 -3.35
C LEU A 29 11.25 -0.53 -3.48
N PHE A 30 11.39 -1.78 -3.93
CA PHE A 30 12.71 -2.37 -4.21
C PHE A 30 13.42 -1.61 -5.34
N ARG A 31 12.74 -1.37 -6.46
CA ARG A 31 13.26 -0.57 -7.58
C ARG A 31 13.65 0.85 -7.15
N LEU A 32 12.81 1.51 -6.35
CA LEU A 32 13.09 2.86 -5.87
C LEU A 32 14.27 2.91 -4.91
N ARG A 33 14.45 1.88 -4.06
CA ARG A 33 15.65 1.78 -3.20
C ARG A 33 16.92 1.61 -4.03
N PHE A 34 16.85 0.87 -5.14
CA PHE A 34 17.97 0.76 -6.06
C PHE A 34 18.31 2.11 -6.71
N LYS A 35 17.30 2.86 -7.19
CA LYS A 35 17.49 4.22 -7.71
C LYS A 35 18.07 5.20 -6.68
N LEU A 36 17.63 5.08 -5.42
CA LEU A 36 18.19 5.88 -4.33
C LEU A 36 19.66 5.54 -4.10
N ALA A 37 20.05 4.27 -4.19
CA ALA A 37 21.46 3.85 -4.08
C ALA A 37 22.31 4.40 -5.23
N LEU A 38 21.72 4.61 -6.42
CA LEU A 38 22.36 5.27 -7.56
C LEU A 38 22.47 6.81 -7.39
N GLY A 39 21.93 7.38 -6.31
CA GLY A 39 22.01 8.82 -6.02
C GLY A 39 20.83 9.66 -6.51
N GLU A 40 19.74 9.05 -7.00
CA GLU A 40 18.57 9.79 -7.48
C GLU A 40 17.72 10.30 -6.29
N LEU A 41 17.84 11.60 -5.97
CA LEU A 41 17.14 12.23 -4.83
C LEU A 41 15.61 12.25 -4.99
N ASP A 42 15.11 12.28 -6.22
CA ASP A 42 13.66 12.20 -6.51
C ASP A 42 13.03 10.88 -6.05
N ALA A 43 13.84 9.81 -5.91
CA ALA A 43 13.39 8.54 -5.38
C ALA A 43 12.97 8.65 -3.90
N VAL A 44 13.57 9.55 -3.11
CA VAL A 44 13.26 9.69 -1.66
C VAL A 44 11.80 10.04 -1.42
N LYS A 45 11.27 11.01 -2.20
CA LYS A 45 9.88 11.45 -2.09
C LYS A 45 8.92 10.33 -2.50
N ARG A 46 9.25 9.61 -3.58
CA ARG A 46 8.46 8.48 -4.08
C ARG A 46 8.44 7.31 -3.09
N ILE A 47 9.59 6.97 -2.49
CA ILE A 47 9.69 5.92 -1.46
C ILE A 47 8.76 6.25 -0.27
N ARG A 48 8.77 7.50 0.20
CA ARG A 48 7.89 7.93 1.30
C ARG A 48 6.41 7.82 0.94
N GLN A 49 6.05 8.11 -0.32
CA GLN A 49 4.68 7.99 -0.78
C GLN A 49 4.24 6.53 -0.89
N GLU A 50 5.02 5.69 -1.57
CA GLU A 50 4.70 4.26 -1.73
C GLU A 50 4.68 3.50 -0.41
N LYS A 51 5.60 3.81 0.53
CA LYS A 51 5.56 3.23 1.89
C LYS A 51 4.24 3.55 2.60
N LYS A 52 3.74 4.78 2.48
CA LYS A 52 2.46 5.18 3.07
C LYS A 52 1.28 4.50 2.40
N THR A 53 1.32 4.32 1.07
CA THR A 53 0.28 3.58 0.35
C THR A 53 0.26 2.12 0.79
N LEU A 54 1.42 1.45 0.85
CA LEU A 54 1.54 0.06 1.32
C LEU A 54 0.98 -0.11 2.75
N ALA A 55 1.34 0.80 3.66
CA ALA A 55 0.84 0.75 5.04
C ALA A 55 -0.70 0.85 5.11
N ARG A 56 -1.33 1.66 4.26
CA ARG A 56 -2.79 1.78 4.19
C ARG A 56 -3.44 0.50 3.68
N VAL A 57 -2.89 -0.11 2.63
CA VAL A 57 -3.37 -1.39 2.10
C VAL A 57 -3.33 -2.47 3.19
N GLN A 58 -2.21 -2.58 3.90
CA GLN A 58 -2.06 -3.51 5.02
C GLN A 58 -3.04 -3.22 6.16
N THR A 59 -3.27 -1.94 6.47
CA THR A 59 -4.24 -1.53 7.49
C THR A 59 -5.65 -1.95 7.11
N LEU A 60 -6.07 -1.73 5.86
CA LEU A 60 -7.39 -2.15 5.37
C LEU A 60 -7.58 -3.66 5.42
N LEU A 61 -6.56 -4.44 5.02
CA LEU A 61 -6.58 -5.89 5.14
C LEU A 61 -6.77 -6.33 6.60
N ARG A 62 -6.04 -5.71 7.53
CA ARG A 62 -6.16 -6.00 8.96
C ARG A 62 -7.51 -5.58 9.54
N GLU A 63 -8.04 -4.43 9.14
CA GLU A 63 -9.38 -3.98 9.53
C GLU A 63 -10.46 -4.97 9.10
N ARG A 64 -10.37 -5.51 7.88
CA ARG A 64 -11.30 -6.53 7.38
C ARG A 64 -11.17 -7.84 8.14
N GLU A 65 -9.95 -8.27 8.43
CA GLU A 65 -9.69 -9.47 9.23
C GLU A 65 -10.28 -9.35 10.65
N LEU A 66 -10.06 -8.22 11.32
CA LEU A 66 -10.62 -7.96 12.65
C LEU A 66 -12.15 -7.91 12.65
N LYS A 67 -12.77 -7.37 11.60
CA LYS A 67 -14.24 -7.40 11.44
C LYS A 67 -14.77 -8.83 11.31
N ARG A 68 -14.11 -9.68 10.51
CA ARG A 68 -14.48 -11.10 10.36
C ARG A 68 -14.33 -11.86 11.68
N GLN A 69 -13.27 -11.59 12.44
CA GLN A 69 -13.07 -12.19 13.77
C GLN A 69 -14.15 -11.77 14.77
N LYS A 70 -14.54 -10.49 14.77
CA LYS A 70 -15.63 -9.99 15.63
C LYS A 70 -17.01 -10.53 15.28
N SER A 71 -17.28 -10.86 14.01
CA SER A 71 -18.55 -11.47 13.61
C SER A 71 -18.63 -12.97 13.87
N ALA A 72 -17.49 -13.62 14.12
CA ALA A 72 -17.40 -15.05 14.39
C ALA A 72 -17.42 -15.39 15.90
N ALA A 73 -17.39 -14.38 16.76
CA ALA A 73 -17.48 -14.48 18.22
C ALA A 73 -18.84 -13.95 18.70
#